data_AF-A0A1V4X9D1-F1
#
_entry.id   AF-A0A1V4X9D1-F1
#
_cell.length_a   1.000
_cell.length_b   1.000
_cell.length_c   1.000
_cell.angle_alpha   90.00
_cell.angle_beta   90.00
_cell.angle_gamma   90.00
#
_symmetry.space_group_name_H-M   'P 1'
#
loop_
_entity.id
_entity.type
_entity.pdbx_description
1 polymer ?
#
loop_
_entity_poly.entity_id
_entity_poly.type
_entity_poly.pdbx_seq_one_letter_code
_entity_poly.pdbx_strand_id
1 'polypeptide(L)'
;MKYKDTDGTETTLVEDTDYIVEINGEGCGRIVLPYGKGWPSFTPYPSNPITIEFVCGWTAAALLPKKITAAVKMICANLYANRGEQVIGQTVSEDKTAERLLASYRLWEEFE
;
A
#
# COMPACT_ATOMS: atom_id res chain seq x y z
N MET A 1 -5.69 -9.99 12.40
CA MET A 1 -4.27 -9.80 12.80
C MET A 1 -3.83 -10.95 13.69
N LYS A 2 -2.57 -11.37 13.65
CA LYS A 2 -2.03 -12.45 14.49
C LYS A 2 -0.74 -12.02 15.18
N TYR A 3 -0.52 -12.54 16.38
CA TYR A 3 0.78 -12.45 17.05
C TYR A 3 1.25 -13.83 17.51
N LYS A 4 2.57 -14.00 17.59
CA LYS A 4 3.24 -15.25 17.94
C LYS A 4 4.08 -15.03 19.20
N ASP A 5 3.81 -15.81 20.23
CA ASP A 5 4.53 -15.75 21.50
C ASP A 5 5.86 -16.51 21.50
N THR A 6 6.57 -16.46 22.63
CA THR A 6 7.87 -17.13 22.81
C THR A 6 7.83 -18.66 22.62
N ASP A 7 6.67 -19.28 22.86
CA ASP A 7 6.47 -20.73 22.71
C ASP A 7 6.11 -21.09 21.26
N GLY A 8 5.94 -20.07 20.41
CA GLY A 8 5.56 -20.21 19.02
C GLY A 8 4.07 -20.40 18.79
N THR A 9 3.25 -20.16 19.81
CA THR A 9 1.78 -20.20 19.73
C THR A 9 1.27 -18.96 19.01
N GLU A 10 0.44 -19.17 18.00
CA GLU A 10 -0.23 -18.07 17.30
C GLU A 10 -1.56 -17.73 17.96
N THR A 11 -1.70 -16.47 18.37
CA THR A 11 -2.98 -15.91 18.82
C THR A 11 -3.54 -14.99 17.75
N THR A 12 -4.81 -15.21 17.40
CA THR A 12 -5.54 -14.36 16.45
C THR A 12 -6.33 -13.30 17.21
N LEU A 13 -6.09 -12.03 16.88
CA LEU A 13 -6.88 -10.91 17.39
C LEU A 13 -8.14 -10.73 16.53
N VAL A 14 -9.23 -10.31 17.18
CA VAL A 14 -10.56 -10.15 16.57
C VAL A 14 -10.82 -8.67 16.26
N GLU A 15 -11.22 -8.39 15.02
CA GLU A 15 -11.65 -7.06 14.58
C GLU A 15 -12.89 -6.59 15.37
N ASP A 16 -13.00 -5.30 15.63
CA ASP A 16 -14.00 -4.64 16.50
C ASP A 16 -13.96 -5.01 18.00
N THR A 17 -13.15 -5.99 18.39
CA THR A 17 -12.99 -6.40 19.79
C THR A 17 -11.62 -6.04 20.35
N ASP A 18 -10.57 -6.39 19.60
CA ASP A 18 -9.18 -6.18 20.00
C ASP A 18 -8.53 -5.04 19.22
N TYR A 19 -8.96 -4.80 17.98
CA TYR A 19 -8.52 -3.71 17.13
C TYR A 19 -9.65 -3.21 16.23
N ILE A 20 -9.55 -1.95 15.78
CA ILE A 20 -10.45 -1.33 14.79
C ILE A 20 -9.61 -0.97 13.57
N VAL A 21 -10.18 -1.18 12.38
CA VAL A 21 -9.58 -0.76 11.12
C VAL A 21 -10.18 0.58 10.70
N GLU A 22 -9.34 1.61 10.71
CA GLU A 22 -9.69 2.94 10.26
C GLU A 22 -9.38 3.06 8.76
N ILE A 23 -10.44 3.10 7.94
CA ILE A 23 -10.37 3.23 6.47
C ILE A 23 -10.82 4.60 5.95
N ASN A 24 -11.12 5.54 6.85
CA ASN A 24 -11.65 6.87 6.53
C ASN A 24 -10.57 7.94 6.35
N GLY A 25 -9.29 7.61 6.53
CA GLY A 25 -8.15 8.51 6.35
C GLY A 25 -7.84 8.79 4.88
N GLU A 26 -7.28 9.97 4.60
CA GLU A 26 -6.71 10.26 3.29
C GLU A 26 -5.43 9.45 3.09
N GLY A 27 -5.47 8.50 2.16
CA GLY A 27 -4.29 7.79 1.65
C GLY A 27 -3.69 6.69 2.54
N CYS A 28 -4.10 6.56 3.81
CA CYS A 28 -3.61 5.51 4.70
C CYS A 28 -4.73 4.88 5.53
N GLY A 29 -4.74 3.55 5.57
CA GLY A 29 -5.52 2.79 6.56
C GLY A 29 -4.72 2.66 7.85
N ARG A 30 -5.36 2.81 9.00
CA ARG A 30 -4.74 2.66 10.32
C ARG A 30 -5.40 1.53 11.11
N ILE A 31 -4.62 0.89 11.95
CA ILE A 31 -5.15 -0.06 12.94
C ILE A 31 -5.04 0.63 14.30
N VAL A 32 -6.18 0.78 14.96
CA VAL A 32 -6.30 1.51 16.23
C VAL A 32 -6.91 0.63 17.30
N LEU A 33 -6.67 0.98 18.57
CA LEU A 33 -7.25 0.28 19.70
C LEU A 33 -8.69 0.78 19.97
N PRO A 34 -9.64 -0.13 20.25
CA PRO A 34 -10.94 0.23 20.80
C PRO A 34 -10.81 0.95 22.14
N TYR A 35 -11.85 1.68 22.52
CA TYR A 35 -11.86 2.41 23.79
C TYR A 35 -11.60 1.48 24.99
N GLY A 36 -10.64 1.85 25.84
CA GLY A 36 -10.30 1.11 27.06
C GLY A 36 -9.52 -0.20 26.82
N LYS A 37 -9.06 -0.46 25.59
CA LYS A 37 -8.20 -1.60 25.26
C LYS A 37 -6.73 -1.16 25.12
N GLY A 38 -5.83 -2.10 25.36
CA GLY A 38 -4.40 -1.93 25.16
C GLY A 38 -3.88 -3.02 24.22
N TRP A 39 -2.76 -2.75 23.55
CA TRP A 39 -2.05 -3.80 22.81
C TRP A 39 -1.62 -4.91 23.78
N PRO A 40 -1.67 -6.18 23.35
CA PRO A 40 -1.28 -7.29 24.20
C PRO A 40 0.19 -7.16 24.61
N SER A 41 0.46 -7.35 25.89
CA SER A 41 1.83 -7.48 26.40
C SER A 41 2.22 -8.95 26.32
N PHE A 42 3.23 -9.28 25.52
CA PHE A 42 3.74 -10.63 25.36
C PHE A 42 5.25 -10.60 25.04
N THR A 43 5.92 -11.73 25.23
CA THR A 43 7.29 -11.92 24.75
C THR A 43 7.22 -12.39 23.29
N PRO A 44 7.70 -11.59 22.31
CA PRO A 44 7.58 -11.93 20.92
C PRO A 44 8.47 -13.11 20.53
N TYR A 45 7.97 -13.95 19.63
CA TYR A 45 8.81 -14.94 18.95
C TYR A 45 10.01 -14.25 18.25
N PRO A 46 11.22 -14.86 18.22
CA PRO A 46 12.40 -14.22 17.64
C PRO A 46 12.31 -13.84 16.14
N SER A 47 11.31 -14.35 15.41
CA SER A 47 11.15 -14.10 13.98
C SER A 47 9.69 -13.82 13.63
N ASN A 48 9.42 -12.70 12.96
CA ASN A 48 8.11 -12.28 12.47
C ASN A 48 6.96 -12.49 13.50
N PRO A 49 7.07 -11.91 14.71
CA PRO A 49 6.13 -12.16 15.80
C PRO A 49 4.75 -11.56 15.58
N ILE A 50 4.58 -10.64 14.63
CA ILE A 50 3.31 -9.98 14.31
C ILE A 50 3.07 -10.15 12.83
N THR A 51 1.89 -10.65 12.46
CA THR A 51 1.46 -10.82 11.07
C THR A 51 0.12 -10.12 10.85
N ILE A 52 0.09 -9.23 9.86
CA ILE A 52 -1.09 -8.48 9.44
C ILE A 52 -1.37 -8.85 7.99
N GLU A 53 -2.47 -9.54 7.77
CA GLU A 53 -2.98 -9.86 6.44
C GLU A 53 -4.18 -8.97 6.17
N PHE A 54 -4.16 -8.25 5.04
CA PHE A 54 -5.24 -7.36 4.63
C PHE A 54 -5.35 -7.32 3.10
N VAL A 55 -6.55 -7.06 2.62
CA VAL A 55 -6.83 -6.86 1.19
C VAL A 55 -6.77 -5.37 0.90
N CYS A 56 -5.92 -4.96 -0.04
CA CYS A 56 -5.76 -3.58 -0.45
C CYS A 56 -6.05 -3.36 -1.94
N GLY A 57 -6.42 -2.14 -2.30
CA GLY A 57 -6.71 -1.72 -3.67
C GLY A 57 -8.21 -1.55 -3.97
N TRP A 58 -8.50 -1.20 -5.22
CA TRP A 58 -9.87 -1.02 -5.69
C TRP A 58 -10.56 -2.37 -5.90
N THR A 59 -11.75 -2.54 -5.30
CA THR A 59 -12.54 -3.79 -5.36
C THR A 59 -13.24 -4.01 -6.69
N ALA A 60 -13.33 -2.97 -7.53
CA ALA A 60 -13.94 -3.05 -8.86
C ALA A 60 -13.21 -2.13 -9.85
N ALA A 61 -13.16 -2.56 -11.11
CA ALA A 61 -12.53 -1.79 -12.19
C ALA A 61 -13.16 -0.40 -12.38
N ALA A 62 -14.47 -0.26 -12.10
CA ALA A 62 -15.18 1.00 -12.20
C ALA A 62 -14.74 2.04 -11.15
N LEU A 63 -14.16 1.60 -10.03
CA LEU A 63 -13.66 2.48 -8.97
C LEU A 63 -12.25 3.02 -9.27
N LEU A 64 -11.55 2.42 -10.24
CA LEU A 64 -10.20 2.84 -10.60
C LEU A 64 -10.25 4.25 -11.23
N PRO A 65 -9.52 5.24 -10.67
CA PRO A 65 -9.52 6.58 -11.25
C PRO A 65 -9.03 6.58 -12.69
N LYS A 66 -9.73 7.34 -13.55
CA LYS A 66 -9.41 7.46 -14.98
C LYS A 66 -7.98 7.97 -15.21
N LYS A 67 -7.46 8.82 -14.32
CA LYS A 67 -6.08 9.34 -14.36
C LYS A 67 -5.04 8.22 -14.25
N ILE A 68 -5.22 7.31 -13.29
CA ILE A 68 -4.33 6.14 -13.11
C ILE A 68 -4.43 5.23 -14.33
N THR A 69 -5.65 4.95 -14.81
CA THR A 69 -5.85 4.11 -16.00
C THR A 69 -5.17 4.71 -17.24
N ALA A 70 -5.26 6.03 -17.43
CA ALA A 70 -4.60 6.73 -18.52
C ALA A 70 -3.07 6.66 -18.41
N ALA A 71 -2.52 6.90 -17.22
CA ALA A 71 -1.08 6.81 -16.98
C ALA A 71 -0.53 5.41 -17.29
N VAL A 72 -1.21 4.34 -16.84
CA VAL A 72 -0.82 2.95 -17.13
C VAL A 72 -0.81 2.70 -18.65
N LYS A 73 -1.85 3.14 -19.37
CA LYS A 73 -1.90 2.98 -20.84
C LYS A 73 -0.76 3.71 -21.54
N MET A 74 -0.41 4.92 -21.10
CA MET A 74 0.72 5.68 -21.66
C MET A 74 2.05 4.97 -21.44
N ILE A 75 2.29 4.44 -20.23
CA ILE A 75 3.50 3.67 -19.91
C ILE A 75 3.56 2.39 -20.76
N CYS A 76 2.46 1.63 -20.84
CA CYS A 76 2.40 0.43 -21.68
C CYS A 76 2.64 0.72 -23.16
N ALA A 77 2.08 1.81 -23.70
CA ALA A 77 2.28 2.22 -25.08
C ALA A 77 3.74 2.60 -25.35
N ASN A 78 4.38 3.33 -24.43
CA ASN A 78 5.78 3.70 -24.52
C ASN A 78 6.68 2.45 -24.52
N LEU A 79 6.50 1.55 -23.55
CA LEU A 79 7.22 0.28 -23.49
C LEU A 79 6.97 -0.55 -24.76
N TYR A 80 5.75 -0.52 -25.30
CA TYR A 80 5.40 -1.21 -26.54
C TYR A 80 6.16 -0.69 -27.76
N ALA A 81 6.21 0.63 -27.93
CA ALA A 81 6.90 1.27 -29.04
C ALA A 81 8.43 1.16 -28.91
N ASN A 82 8.96 1.28 -27.69
CA ASN A 82 10.39 1.34 -27.41
C ASN A 82 10.88 0.04 -26.74
N ARG A 83 11.18 -0.97 -27.57
CA ARG A 83 11.61 -2.31 -27.12
C ARG A 83 13.13 -2.48 -26.95
N GLY A 84 13.91 -1.48 -27.31
CA GLY A 84 15.39 -1.48 -27.24
C GLY A 84 15.93 -0.51 -26.20
N GLU A 85 17.25 -0.49 -26.05
CA GLU A 85 17.95 0.47 -25.19
C GLU A 85 17.76 1.90 -25.74
N GLN A 86 17.48 2.87 -24.86
CA GLN A 86 17.37 4.27 -25.26
C GLN A 86 18.71 4.72 -25.86
N VAL A 87 18.67 5.24 -27.09
CA VAL A 87 19.88 5.70 -27.80
C VAL A 87 20.50 6.86 -27.03
N ILE A 88 21.65 6.61 -26.41
CA ILE A 88 22.45 7.61 -25.70
C ILE A 88 23.01 8.60 -26.74
N GLY A 89 22.64 9.89 -26.64
CA GLY A 89 23.18 10.96 -27.49
C GLY A 89 22.13 11.80 -28.22
N GLN A 90 20.85 11.41 -28.19
CA GLN A 90 19.74 12.26 -28.62
C GLN A 90 19.06 12.86 -27.37
N THR A 91 18.65 14.13 -27.39
CA THR A 91 17.85 14.72 -26.31
C THR A 91 16.48 14.05 -26.31
N VAL A 92 16.36 12.93 -25.61
CA VAL A 92 15.07 12.29 -25.36
C VAL A 92 14.34 13.18 -24.36
N SER A 93 13.38 13.95 -24.85
CA SER A 93 12.46 14.66 -23.96
C SER A 93 11.52 13.61 -23.37
N GLU A 94 11.72 13.27 -22.11
CA GLU A 94 10.84 12.36 -21.39
C GLU A 94 9.43 12.95 -21.30
N ASP A 95 8.44 12.17 -21.72
CA ASP A 95 7.05 12.54 -21.53
C ASP A 95 6.65 12.39 -20.05
N LYS A 96 6.70 13.50 -19.32
CA LYS A 96 6.33 13.59 -17.89
C LYS A 96 4.83 13.52 -17.65
N THR A 97 4.00 13.34 -18.68
CA THR A 97 2.54 13.35 -18.53
C THR A 97 2.05 12.20 -17.67
N ALA A 98 2.62 10.99 -17.82
CA ALA A 98 2.26 9.85 -17.00
C ALA A 98 2.58 10.10 -15.51
N GLU A 99 3.74 10.66 -15.21
CA GLU A 99 4.16 11.03 -13.86
C GLU A 99 3.23 12.09 -13.25
N ARG A 100 2.89 13.13 -14.03
CA ARG A 100 1.98 14.21 -13.60
C ARG A 100 0.57 13.70 -13.32
N LEU A 101 0.09 12.70 -14.05
CA LEU A 101 -1.20 12.05 -13.80
C LEU A 101 -1.21 11.26 -12.48
N LEU A 102 -0.07 10.67 -12.11
CA LEU A 102 0.10 9.89 -10.89
C LEU A 102 0.47 10.76 -9.67
N ALA A 103 0.99 11.96 -9.87
CA ALA A 103 1.45 12.85 -8.80
C ALA A 103 0.38 13.13 -7.73
N SER A 104 -0.90 13.20 -8.10
CA SER A 104 -2.01 13.39 -7.15
C SER A 104 -2.35 12.17 -6.29
N TYR A 105 -1.81 11.00 -6.63
CA TYR A 105 -2.00 9.74 -5.88
C TYR A 105 -0.75 9.34 -5.11
N ARG A 106 0.32 10.12 -5.18
CA ARG A 106 1.53 9.90 -4.40
C ARG A 106 1.24 10.28 -2.95
N LEU A 107 1.56 9.37 -2.03
CA LEU A 107 1.65 9.69 -0.61
C LEU A 107 2.89 10.56 -0.41
N TRP A 108 2.67 11.78 0.06
CA TRP A 108 3.76 12.66 0.50
C TRP A 108 4.12 12.25 1.93
N GLU A 109 5.41 12.25 2.26
CA GLU A 109 5.89 11.87 3.59
C GLU A 109 5.34 12.86 4.63
N GLU A 110 4.24 12.48 5.28
CA GLU A 110 3.69 13.16 6.47
C GLU A 110 4.03 12.39 7.77
N PHE A 111 4.95 11.43 7.70
CA PHE A 111 5.28 10.54 8.81
C PHE A 111 6.80 10.47 9.02
N GLU A 112 7.36 11.48 9.70
CA GLU A 112 8.55 11.35 10.56
C GLU A 112 8.11 11.30 12.04
#